data_AF-A0A7C0UEV7-F1
#
_entry.id   AF-A0A7C0UEV7-F1
#
_cell.length_a   1.000
_cell.length_b   1.000
_cell.length_c   1.000
_cell.angle_alpha   90.00
_cell.angle_beta   90.00
_cell.angle_gamma   90.00
#
_symmetry.space_group_name_H-M   'P 1'
#
loop_
_entity.id
_entity.type
_entity.pdbx_description
1 polymer ?
#
loop_
_entity_poly.entity_id
_entity_poly.type
_entity_poly.pdbx_seq_one_letter_code
_entity_poly.pdbx_strand_id
1 'polypeptide(L)' 'MPSTKKEETVTFPLTVFETADTKEDLEDWLLSQNTDFIKKMRRAREDDAKGKGKDWGSLKKELCIK' A
#
# COMPACT_ATOMS: atom_id res chain seq x y z
N MET A 1 22.51 -18.13 -22.28
CA MET A 1 22.93 -17.03 -21.41
C MET A 1 22.18 -17.15 -20.09
N PRO A 2 22.85 -17.20 -18.93
CA PRO A 2 22.16 -17.38 -17.66
C PRO A 2 21.39 -16.10 -17.31
N SER A 3 20.09 -16.26 -17.04
CA SER A 3 19.21 -15.20 -16.56
C SER A 3 19.64 -14.80 -15.15
N THR A 4 20.23 -13.62 -15.01
CA THR A 4 20.52 -13.00 -13.71
C THR A 4 19.19 -12.59 -13.07
N LYS A 5 18.60 -13.47 -12.26
CA LYS A 5 17.53 -13.08 -11.34
C LYS A 5 18.11 -12.01 -10.42
N LYS A 6 17.68 -10.75 -10.58
CA LYS A 6 17.98 -9.70 -9.61
C LYS A 6 17.26 -10.11 -8.33
N GLU A 7 18.01 -10.41 -7.28
CA GLU A 7 17.44 -10.62 -5.96
C GLU A 7 16.84 -9.27 -5.53
N GLU A 8 15.51 -9.21 -5.45
CA GLU A 8 14.79 -8.05 -4.94
C GLU A 8 15.03 -7.97 -3.44
N THR A 9 16.16 -7.33 -3.08
CA THR A 9 16.57 -7.11 -1.70
C THR A 9 16.11 -5.73 -1.27
N VAL A 10 15.47 -5.67 -0.09
CA VAL A 10 15.00 -4.43 0.52
C VAL A 10 15.90 -4.14 1.72
N THR A 11 16.44 -2.93 1.78
CA THR A 11 17.28 -2.48 2.90
C THR A 11 16.45 -1.63 3.83
N PHE A 12 16.58 -1.88 5.13
CA PHE A 12 15.90 -1.11 6.17
C PHE A 12 16.82 -0.99 7.41
N PRO A 13 16.61 0.04 8.25
CA PRO A 13 17.43 0.24 9.43
C PRO A 13 17.28 -0.90 10.45
N LEU A 14 18.36 -1.23 11.15
CA LEU A 14 18.34 -2.23 12.24
C LEU A 14 17.37 -1.84 13.36
N THR A 15 17.21 -0.55 13.63
CA THR A 15 16.25 -0.05 14.61
C THR A 15 14.81 -0.43 14.26
N VAL A 16 14.47 -0.50 12.96
CA VAL A 16 13.13 -0.92 12.51
C VAL A 16 12.96 -2.42 12.70
N PHE A 17 14.01 -3.21 12.46
CA PHE A 17 14.01 -4.64 12.74
C PHE A 17 13.78 -4.93 14.23
N GLU A 18 14.43 -4.16 15.11
CA GLU A 18 14.30 -4.30 16.56
C GLU A 18 12.91 -3.93 17.08
N THR A 19 12.19 -3.05 16.38
CA THR A 19 10.84 -2.61 16.77
C THR A 19 9.71 -3.36 16.09
N ALA A 20 9.98 -4.12 15.02
CA ALA A 20 8.97 -4.86 14.28
C ALA A 20 8.78 -6.23 14.95
N ASP A 21 7.62 -6.44 15.56
CA ASP A 21 7.27 -7.71 16.18
C ASP A 21 6.79 -8.73 15.14
N THR A 22 6.20 -8.25 14.04
CA THR A 22 5.61 -9.08 12.99
C THR A 22 6.08 -8.68 11.59
N LYS A 23 5.84 -9.55 10.61
CA LYS A 23 6.13 -9.28 9.19
C LYS A 23 5.27 -8.14 8.67
N GLU A 24 4.03 -8.10 9.13
CA GLU A 24 3.02 -7.10 8.80
C GLU A 24 3.48 -5.70 9.24
N ASP A 25 4.10 -5.57 10.41
CA ASP A 25 4.66 -4.29 10.88
C ASP A 25 5.76 -3.76 9.94
N LEU A 26 6.60 -4.65 9.41
CA LEU A 26 7.63 -4.28 8.45
C LEU A 26 7.03 -3.88 7.09
N GLU A 27 5.98 -4.58 6.64
CA GLU A 27 5.25 -4.23 5.42
C GLU A 27 4.56 -2.87 5.54
N ASP A 28 3.92 -2.59 6.67
CA ASP A 28 3.30 -1.30 6.98
C ASP A 28 4.34 -0.19 7.05
N TRP A 29 5.49 -0.45 7.67
CA TRP A 29 6.60 0.50 7.67
C TRP A 29 7.09 0.78 6.25
N LEU A 30 7.30 -0.25 5.42
CA LEU A 30 7.71 -0.08 4.02
C LEU A 30 6.68 0.71 3.20
N LEU A 31 5.38 0.44 3.39
CA LEU A 31 4.30 1.21 2.77
C LEU A 31 4.30 2.67 3.22
N SER A 32 4.61 2.93 4.49
CA SER A 32 4.71 4.30 5.02
C SER A 32 5.81 5.12 4.35
N GLN A 33 6.89 4.47 3.87
CA GLN A 33 7.98 5.13 3.14
C GLN A 33 7.64 5.40 1.67
N ASN A 34 6.60 4.76 1.13
CA ASN A 34 6.20 4.93 -0.27
C ASN A 34 5.41 6.24 -0.45
N THR A 35 6.11 7.30 -0.88
CA THR A 35 5.51 8.64 -1.04
C THR A 35 4.32 8.66 -2.01
N ASP A 36 4.32 7.85 -3.06
CA ASP A 36 3.22 7.83 -4.04
C ASP A 36 2.00 7.11 -3.50
N PHE A 37 2.20 6.06 -2.69
CA PHE A 37 1.13 5.44 -1.92
C PHE A 37 0.51 6.44 -0.94
N ILE A 38 1.33 7.16 -0.16
CA ILE A 38 0.85 8.16 0.78
C ILE A 38 0.08 9.30 0.08
N LYS A 39 0.54 9.79 -1.07
CA LYS A 39 -0.20 10.77 -1.89
C LYS A 39 -1.58 10.25 -2.29
N LYS A 40 -1.68 8.99 -2.73
CA LYS A 40 -2.96 8.35 -3.08
C LYS A 40 -3.90 8.27 -1.87
N MET A 41 -3.38 7.87 -0.71
CA MET A 41 -4.18 7.78 0.52
C MET A 41 -4.68 9.16 0.99
N ARG A 42 -3.85 10.20 0.90
CA ARG A 42 -4.28 11.58 1.20
C ARG A 42 -5.41 12.04 0.28
N ARG A 43 -5.27 11.79 -1.03
CA ARG A 43 -6.32 12.11 -2.00
C ARG A 43 -7.62 11.35 -1.71
N ALA A 44 -7.52 10.05 -1.41
CA ALA A 44 -8.69 9.24 -1.06
C ALA A 44 -9.42 9.83 0.16
N ARG A 45 -8.69 10.27 1.18
CA ARG A 45 -9.27 10.94 2.36
C ARG A 45 -9.93 12.28 2.02
N GLU A 46 -9.35 13.07 1.13
CA GLU A 46 -9.97 14.32 0.67
C GLU A 46 -11.26 14.07 -0.13
N ASP A 47 -11.26 13.06 -0.99
CA ASP A 47 -12.43 12.72 -1.79
C ASP A 47 -13.56 12.15 -0.89
N ASP A 48 -13.22 11.36 0.13
CA ASP A 48 -14.15 10.90 1.17
C ASP A 48 -14.76 12.08 1.95
N ALA A 49 -13.94 13.01 2.44
CA ALA A 49 -14.41 14.21 3.14
C ALA A 49 -15.32 15.10 2.26
N LYS A 50 -15.14 15.06 0.94
CA LYS A 50 -15.98 15.76 -0.05
C LYS A 50 -17.21 14.94 -0.47
N GLY A 51 -17.44 13.77 0.12
CA GLY A 51 -18.56 12.90 -0.21
C GLY A 51 -18.50 12.27 -1.60
N LYS A 52 -17.31 12.19 -2.21
CA LYS A 52 -17.09 11.59 -3.54
C LYS A 52 -16.88 10.08 -3.49
N GLY A 53 -17.10 9.46 -2.34
CA GLY A 53 -17.15 8.01 -2.22
C GLY A 53 -18.18 7.43 -3.19
N LYS A 54 -17.84 6.31 -3.84
CA LYS A 54 -18.79 5.56 -4.64
C LYS A 54 -19.55 4.59 -3.74
N ASP A 55 -20.86 4.50 -3.94
CA ASP A 55 -21.68 3.47 -3.30
C ASP A 55 -21.22 2.06 -3.71
N TRP A 56 -21.19 1.14 -2.76
CA TRP A 56 -20.72 -0.22 -2.97
C TRP A 56 -21.61 -1.01 -3.96
N GLY A 57 -22.93 -0.80 -3.92
CA GLY A 57 -23.86 -1.45 -4.84
C GLY A 57 -23.66 -1.00 -6.29
N SER A 58 -23.37 0.30 -6.46
CA SER A 58 -23.05 0.91 -7.75
C SER A 58 -21.70 0.41 -8.29
N LEU A 59 -20.68 0.35 -7.43
CA LEU A 59 -19.35 -0.19 -7.73
C LEU A 59 -19.39 -1.67 -8.13
N LYS A 60 -20.17 -2.50 -7.40
CA LYS A 60 -20.32 -3.93 -7.73
C LYS A 60 -20.86 -4.15 -9.14
N LYS A 61 -21.85 -3.34 -9.55
CA LYS A 61 -22.42 -3.37 -10.90
C LYS A 61 -21.40 -2.94 -11.95
N GLU A 62 -20.63 -1.88 -11.68
CA GLU A 62 -19.58 -1.37 -12.57
C GLU A 62 -18.43 -2.39 -12.75
N LEU A 63 -18.04 -3.08 -11.67
CA LEU A 63 -16.95 -4.05 -11.66
C LEU A 63 -17.38 -5.48 -12.01
N CYS A 64 -18.66 -5.70 -12.31
CA CYS A 64 -19.24 -7.02 -12.60
C CYS A 64 -18.95 -8.08 -11.50
N ILE A 65 -18.91 -7.64 -10.23
CA ILE A 65 -18.69 -8.52 -9.08
C ILE A 65 -20.05 -9.11 -8.66
N LYS A 66 -20.17 -10.43 -8.70
CA LYS A 66 -21.37 -11.19 -8.31
C LYS A 66 -21.54 -11.27 -6.80
#